data_AF-A0A8J8ITH1-F1
#
_entry.id   AF-A0A8J8ITH1-F1
#
_cell.length_a   1.000
_cell.length_b   1.000
_cell.length_c   1.000
_cell.angle_alpha   90.00
_cell.angle_beta   90.00
_cell.angle_gamma   90.00
#
_symmetry.space_group_name_H-M   'P 1'
#
loop_
_entity.id
_entity.type
_entity.pdbx_description
1 polymer ?
#
loop_
_entity_poly.entity_id
_entity_poly.type
_entity_poly.pdbx_seq_one_letter_code
_entity_poly.pdbx_strand_id
1 'polypeptide(L)'
;MTAESTEATQYAKQHTDVVSAEEVFKELAEKMNIQNNPNIHNINRNNTEQASTSNADENQEEKERKKRRYIGKNARINAELMKEVLRELRKAHARSYQPEVVNSIERAVRILKVIIAENEDLFPNVLKRIE
;
A
#
# COMPACT_ATOMS: atom_id res chain seq x y z
N MET A 1 5.97 -47.02 49.39
CA MET A 1 6.40 -46.91 47.98
C MET A 1 5.54 -45.84 47.34
N THR A 2 6.08 -44.63 47.27
CA THR A 2 5.41 -43.39 46.88
C THR A 2 5.48 -43.23 45.36
N ALA A 3 4.31 -43.12 44.72
CA ALA A 3 4.21 -42.76 43.32
C ALA A 3 4.42 -41.25 43.18
N GLU A 4 5.67 -40.84 43.00
CA GLU A 4 6.03 -39.45 42.72
C GLU A 4 5.80 -39.15 41.23
N SER A 5 4.75 -38.36 40.99
CA SER A 5 4.72 -37.22 40.08
C SER A 5 5.64 -37.26 38.86
N THR A 6 5.16 -37.83 37.76
CA THR A 6 5.70 -37.62 36.40
C THR A 6 4.72 -36.84 35.52
N GLU A 7 4.04 -35.83 36.08
CA GLU A 7 3.15 -34.93 35.31
C GLU A 7 3.67 -33.49 35.24
N ALA A 8 4.95 -33.26 35.54
CA ALA A 8 5.54 -31.93 35.54
C ALA A 8 6.46 -31.69 34.32
N THR A 9 5.99 -31.93 33.08
CA THR A 9 6.73 -31.40 31.90
C THR A 9 5.92 -31.20 30.61
N GLN A 10 4.61 -30.99 30.67
CA GLN A 10 3.79 -30.83 29.45
C GLN A 10 2.92 -29.59 29.37
N TYR A 11 3.21 -28.50 30.10
CA TYR A 11 2.50 -27.23 29.91
C TYR A 11 3.42 -26.02 30.01
N ALA A 12 4.40 -25.96 29.12
CA ALA A 12 5.16 -24.74 28.84
C ALA A 12 5.18 -24.49 27.33
N LYS A 13 4.02 -24.54 26.67
CA LYS A 13 3.86 -23.89 25.37
C LYS A 13 3.49 -22.44 25.64
N GLN A 14 4.52 -21.61 25.64
CA GLN A 14 4.42 -20.16 25.63
C GLN A 14 3.58 -19.75 24.42
N HIS A 15 2.36 -19.24 24.67
CA HIS A 15 1.62 -18.46 23.68
C HIS A 15 2.31 -17.10 23.53
N THR A 16 3.28 -17.03 22.62
CA THR A 16 3.65 -15.77 21.99
C THR A 16 2.76 -15.61 20.77
N ASP A 17 1.58 -15.05 20.94
CA ASP A 17 0.69 -14.62 19.84
C ASP A 17 1.32 -13.39 19.17
N VAL A 18 2.43 -13.60 18.48
CA VAL A 18 2.97 -12.65 17.51
C VAL A 18 2.35 -13.05 16.18
N VAL A 19 1.14 -12.55 15.92
CA VAL A 19 0.47 -12.77 14.63
C VAL A 19 1.30 -12.04 13.57
N SER A 20 1.86 -12.79 12.62
CA SER A 20 2.65 -12.18 11.55
C SER A 20 1.72 -11.38 10.66
N ALA A 21 2.10 -10.15 10.31
CA ALA A 21 1.34 -9.33 9.36
C ALA A 21 1.12 -10.09 8.04
N GLU A 22 2.07 -10.94 7.62
CA GLU A 22 1.96 -11.78 6.44
C GLU A 22 0.78 -12.76 6.49
N GLU A 23 0.51 -13.34 7.66
CA GLU A 23 -0.58 -14.30 7.85
C GLU A 23 -1.94 -13.60 7.79
N VAL A 24 -2.05 -12.42 8.39
CA VAL A 24 -3.25 -11.57 8.30
C VAL A 24 -3.53 -11.17 6.86
N PHE A 25 -2.49 -10.80 6.10
CA PHE A 25 -2.64 -10.45 4.69
C PHE A 25 -3.07 -11.64 3.83
N LYS A 26 -2.55 -12.85 4.09
CA LYS A 26 -2.98 -14.07 3.38
C LYS A 26 -4.45 -14.37 3.65
N GLU A 27 -4.87 -14.33 4.92
CA GLU A 27 -6.26 -14.59 5.30
C GLU A 27 -7.23 -13.57 4.67
N LEU A 28 -6.83 -12.29 4.61
CA LEU A 28 -7.63 -11.24 4.00
C LEU A 28 -7.72 -11.39 2.47
N ALA A 29 -6.62 -11.79 1.82
CA ALA A 29 -6.58 -12.03 0.37
C ALA A 29 -7.45 -13.22 -0.03
N GLU A 30 -7.45 -14.31 0.76
CA GLU A 30 -8.31 -15.48 0.57
C GLU A 30 -9.80 -15.10 0.71
N LYS A 31 -10.16 -14.33 1.74
CA LYS A 31 -11.53 -13.83 1.93
C LYS A 31 -12.01 -12.93 0.78
N MET A 32 -11.09 -12.27 0.09
CA MET A 32 -11.38 -11.36 -1.03
C MET A 32 -11.23 -12.01 -2.42
N ASN A 33 -10.96 -13.31 -2.52
CA ASN A 33 -10.67 -14.01 -3.79
C ASN A 33 -9.56 -13.32 -4.63
N ILE A 34 -8.61 -12.66 -3.97
CA ILE A 34 -7.47 -12.06 -4.64
C ILE A 34 -6.43 -13.16 -4.82
N GLN A 35 -6.30 -13.67 -6.05
CA GLN A 35 -5.22 -14.61 -6.36
C GLN A 35 -3.87 -13.90 -6.19
N ASN A 36 -3.16 -14.24 -5.11
CA ASN A 36 -1.77 -13.86 -4.89
C ASN A 36 -0.92 -14.50 -5.99
N ASN A 37 -0.71 -13.78 -7.09
CA ASN A 37 0.13 -14.25 -8.17
C ASN A 37 1.57 -13.77 -7.94
N PRO A 38 2.52 -14.66 -7.57
CA PRO A 38 3.90 -14.26 -7.26
C PRO A 38 4.69 -13.75 -8.48
N ASN A 39 4.10 -13.73 -9.69
CA ASN A 39 4.78 -13.34 -10.94
C ASN A 39 4.66 -11.86 -11.34
N ILE A 40 4.08 -10.98 -10.52
CA ILE A 40 3.90 -9.56 -10.90
C ILE A 40 5.25 -8.79 -11.00
N HIS A 41 6.35 -9.32 -10.48
CA HIS A 41 7.67 -8.69 -10.60
C HIS A 41 8.35 -8.76 -11.98
N ASN A 42 7.79 -9.46 -12.98
CA ASN A 42 8.47 -9.66 -14.27
C ASN A 42 7.90 -8.90 -15.47
N ILE A 43 6.87 -8.06 -15.32
CA ILE A 43 6.27 -7.34 -16.46
C ILE A 43 7.04 -6.05 -16.83
N ASN A 44 7.85 -5.49 -15.92
CA ASN A 44 8.48 -4.17 -16.13
C ASN A 44 9.96 -4.18 -16.54
N ARG A 45 10.58 -5.35 -16.82
CA ARG A 45 11.99 -5.41 -17.24
C ARG A 45 12.23 -5.44 -18.75
N ASN A 46 11.22 -5.72 -19.57
CA ASN A 46 11.41 -5.93 -21.02
C ASN A 46 11.12 -4.69 -21.89
N ASN A 47 10.70 -3.57 -21.33
CA ASN A 47 10.34 -2.36 -22.09
C ASN A 47 11.37 -1.22 -22.01
N THR A 48 12.50 -1.41 -21.34
CA THR A 48 13.44 -0.31 -21.03
C THR A 48 14.69 -0.27 -21.91
N GLU A 49 14.83 -1.14 -22.91
CA GLU A 49 16.07 -1.22 -23.72
C GLU A 49 15.94 -0.84 -25.21
N GLN A 50 14.79 -0.33 -25.67
CA GLN A 50 14.65 0.14 -27.05
C GLN A 50 13.88 1.47 -27.16
N ALA A 51 14.47 2.55 -26.65
CA ALA A 51 14.14 3.90 -27.11
C ALA A 51 15.25 4.87 -26.70
N SER A 52 16.40 4.76 -27.34
CA SER A 52 17.45 5.79 -27.28
C SER A 52 17.98 6.01 -28.68
N THR A 53 18.16 7.29 -29.04
CA THR A 53 18.46 7.88 -30.36
C THR A 53 17.19 8.17 -31.19
N SER A 54 16.88 9.37 -31.67
CA SER A 54 17.71 10.55 -31.97
C SER A 54 16.87 11.83 -32.17
N ASN A 55 17.43 12.95 -31.68
CA ASN A 55 17.44 14.33 -32.19
C ASN A 55 16.13 15.12 -32.40
N ALA A 56 15.99 16.22 -31.65
CA ALA A 56 15.96 17.58 -32.21
C ALA A 56 16.06 18.61 -31.08
N ASP A 57 17.18 19.34 -31.06
CA ASP A 57 17.25 20.69 -30.48
C ASP A 57 16.24 21.59 -31.18
N GLU A 58 15.45 22.34 -30.41
CA GLU A 58 15.09 23.72 -30.76
C GLU A 58 14.54 24.45 -29.52
N ASN A 59 15.26 25.52 -29.15
CA ASN A 59 14.81 26.56 -28.24
C ASN A 59 13.39 27.02 -28.55
N GLN A 60 12.53 27.15 -27.53
CA GLN A 60 11.75 28.37 -27.30
C GLN A 60 10.98 28.31 -25.98
N GLU A 61 11.21 29.32 -25.15
CA GLU A 61 10.33 29.75 -24.07
C GLU A 61 8.92 29.99 -24.61
N GLU A 62 8.02 29.04 -24.39
CA GLU A 62 6.60 29.25 -24.62
C GLU A 62 5.84 28.61 -23.47
N LYS A 63 5.14 29.44 -22.68
CA LYS A 63 4.32 29.05 -21.52
C LYS A 63 3.70 27.68 -21.72
N GLU A 64 4.21 26.67 -21.02
CA GLU A 64 3.73 25.29 -21.13
C GLU A 64 2.23 25.26 -20.81
N ARG A 65 1.41 25.32 -21.85
CA ARG A 65 0.03 24.89 -21.80
C ARG A 65 0.12 23.41 -21.47
N LYS A 66 -0.07 23.07 -20.19
CA LYS A 66 -0.06 21.70 -19.65
C LYS A 66 -0.88 20.82 -20.59
N LYS A 67 -0.21 20.14 -21.53
CA LYS A 67 -0.82 19.09 -22.35
C LYS A 67 -1.35 18.10 -21.33
N ARG A 68 -2.66 17.83 -21.36
CA ARG A 68 -3.30 16.91 -20.42
C ARG A 68 -2.60 15.56 -20.58
N ARG A 69 -1.73 15.20 -19.64
CA ARG A 69 -1.07 13.89 -19.63
C ARG A 69 -2.16 12.83 -19.67
N TYR A 70 -2.02 11.87 -20.58
CA TYR A 70 -2.97 10.78 -20.66
C TYR A 70 -2.84 9.92 -19.41
N ILE A 71 -3.85 10.00 -18.54
CA ILE A 71 -3.95 9.12 -17.38
C ILE A 71 -4.51 7.79 -17.86
N GLY A 72 -3.70 6.74 -17.81
CA GLY A 72 -4.13 5.38 -18.11
C GLY A 72 -5.29 4.91 -17.23
N LYS A 73 -6.12 3.99 -17.74
CA LYS A 73 -7.28 3.45 -17.00
C LYS A 73 -6.89 2.90 -15.62
N ASN A 74 -5.75 2.19 -15.54
CA ASN A 74 -5.24 1.61 -14.29
C ASN A 74 -4.89 2.69 -13.25
N ALA A 75 -4.26 3.80 -13.68
CA ALA A 75 -3.93 4.90 -12.78
C ALA A 75 -5.19 5.56 -12.19
N ARG A 76 -6.29 5.63 -12.96
CA ARG A 76 -7.58 6.12 -12.43
C ARG A 76 -8.15 5.17 -11.38
N ILE A 77 -8.15 3.87 -11.64
CA ILE A 77 -8.65 2.86 -10.70
C ILE A 77 -7.82 2.90 -9.42
N ASN A 78 -6.50 2.92 -9.54
CA ASN A 78 -5.57 3.01 -8.41
C ASN A 78 -5.80 4.30 -7.60
N ALA A 79 -6.04 5.43 -8.26
CA ALA A 79 -6.39 6.67 -7.59
C ALA A 79 -7.70 6.58 -6.79
N GLU A 80 -8.75 5.97 -7.35
CA GLU A 80 -10.01 5.78 -6.63
C GLU A 80 -9.86 4.83 -5.43
N LEU A 81 -9.13 3.72 -5.58
CA LEU A 81 -8.82 2.81 -4.47
C LEU A 81 -8.07 3.53 -3.35
N MET A 82 -7.09 4.35 -3.72
CA MET A 82 -6.28 5.10 -2.76
C MET A 82 -7.09 6.15 -1.99
N LYS A 83 -8.07 6.79 -2.64
CA LYS A 83 -9.03 7.67 -1.97
C LYS A 83 -9.87 6.91 -0.95
N GLU A 84 -10.33 5.72 -1.30
CA GLU A 84 -11.15 4.92 -0.39
C GLU A 84 -10.35 4.46 0.83
N VAL A 85 -9.08 4.08 0.66
CA VAL A 85 -8.18 3.78 1.78
C VAL A 85 -8.05 4.98 2.72
N LEU A 86 -7.80 6.18 2.19
CA LEU A 86 -7.71 7.40 3.00
C LEU A 86 -9.04 7.73 3.71
N ARG A 87 -10.18 7.42 3.08
CA ARG A 87 -11.51 7.60 3.67
C ARG A 87 -11.76 6.61 4.82
N GLU A 88 -11.42 5.34 4.65
CA GLU A 88 -11.54 4.33 5.70
C GLU A 88 -10.61 4.62 6.88
N LEU A 89 -9.37 5.04 6.62
CA LEU A 89 -8.45 5.47 7.68
C LEU A 89 -9.00 6.68 8.45
N ARG A 90 -9.64 7.64 7.78
CA ARG A 90 -10.32 8.77 8.44
C ARG A 90 -11.49 8.30 9.32
N LYS A 91 -12.30 7.33 8.85
CA LYS A 91 -13.39 6.74 9.66
C LYS A 91 -12.84 5.99 10.87
N ALA A 92 -11.75 5.23 10.70
CA ALA A 92 -11.09 4.53 11.79
C ALA A 92 -10.56 5.51 12.83
N HIS A 93 -9.86 6.57 12.41
CA HIS A 93 -9.37 7.63 13.30
C HIS A 93 -10.51 8.24 14.14
N ALA A 94 -11.63 8.58 13.50
CA ALA A 94 -12.78 9.19 14.18
C ALA A 94 -13.51 8.25 15.17
N ARG A 95 -13.38 6.93 15.00
CA ARG A 95 -14.04 5.91 15.85
C ARG A 95 -13.11 5.32 16.91
N SER A 96 -11.80 5.54 16.80
CA SER A 96 -10.81 5.02 17.73
C SER A 96 -10.71 5.90 18.98
N TYR A 97 -10.91 5.30 20.15
CA TYR A 97 -10.72 5.96 21.45
C TYR A 97 -9.35 5.65 22.09
N GLN A 98 -8.62 4.67 21.54
CA GLN A 98 -7.28 4.31 22.01
C GLN A 98 -6.23 5.23 21.38
N PRO A 99 -5.47 6.02 22.19
CA PRO A 99 -4.51 7.00 21.66
C PRO A 99 -3.42 6.38 20.78
N GLU A 100 -2.96 5.16 21.12
CA GLU A 100 -1.93 4.45 20.35
C GLU A 100 -2.41 4.08 18.94
N VAL A 101 -3.67 3.69 18.81
CA VAL A 101 -4.31 3.34 17.54
C VAL A 101 -4.47 4.61 16.69
N VAL A 102 -4.95 5.70 17.29
CA VAL A 102 -5.08 7.01 16.64
C VAL A 102 -3.73 7.47 16.08
N ASN A 103 -2.68 7.45 16.89
CA ASN A 103 -1.32 7.82 16.48
C ASN A 103 -0.78 6.93 15.34
N SER A 104 -1.10 5.65 15.36
CA SER A 104 -0.69 4.71 14.32
C SER A 104 -1.43 4.97 13.00
N ILE A 105 -2.73 5.26 13.06
CA ILE A 105 -3.51 5.67 11.89
C ILE A 105 -2.98 6.98 11.30
N GLU A 106 -2.67 7.98 12.14
CA GLU A 106 -2.10 9.25 11.65
C GLU A 106 -0.76 9.06 10.95
N ARG A 107 0.12 8.22 11.51
CA ARG A 107 1.40 7.87 10.89
C ARG A 107 1.19 7.18 9.54
N ALA A 108 0.28 6.20 9.48
CA ALA A 108 -0.05 5.51 8.24
C ALA A 108 -0.58 6.47 7.17
N VAL A 109 -1.47 7.40 7.54
CA VAL A 109 -1.99 8.44 6.63
C VAL A 109 -0.88 9.34 6.12
N ARG A 110 0.07 9.77 6.97
CA ARG A 110 1.22 10.59 6.52
C ARG A 110 2.08 9.85 5.52
N ILE A 111 2.45 8.61 5.81
CA ILE A 111 3.27 7.78 4.90
C ILE A 111 2.54 7.60 3.56
N LEU A 112 1.25 7.30 3.60
CA LEU A 112 0.47 7.11 2.38
C LEU A 112 0.40 8.38 1.54
N LYS A 113 0.25 9.55 2.16
CA LYS A 113 0.29 10.84 1.46
C LYS A 113 1.65 11.09 0.78
N VAL A 114 2.76 10.72 1.43
CA VAL A 114 4.10 10.82 0.82
C VAL A 114 4.20 9.91 -0.40
N ILE A 115 3.81 8.64 -0.26
CA ILE A 115 3.81 7.67 -1.38
C ILE A 115 2.99 8.20 -2.56
N ILE A 116 1.80 8.73 -2.30
CA ILE A 116 0.93 9.28 -3.34
C ILE A 116 1.58 10.49 -4.02
N ALA A 117 2.20 11.39 -3.25
CA ALA A 117 2.87 12.57 -3.78
C ALA A 117 4.07 12.21 -4.66
N GLU A 118 4.86 11.21 -4.26
CA GLU A 118 5.99 10.70 -5.04
C GLU A 118 5.53 9.98 -6.31
N ASN A 119 4.30 9.45 -6.33
CA ASN A 119 3.76 8.63 -7.42
C ASN A 119 2.51 9.29 -8.06
N GLU A 120 2.52 10.59 -8.32
CA GLU A 120 1.36 11.33 -8.90
C GLU A 120 0.92 10.77 -10.27
N ASP A 121 1.83 10.18 -11.06
CA ASP A 121 1.48 9.56 -12.34
C ASP A 121 0.62 8.29 -12.16
N LEU A 122 0.81 7.56 -11.04
CA LEU A 122 0.04 6.36 -10.68
C LEU A 122 -1.22 6.67 -9.88
N PHE A 123 -1.20 7.76 -9.10
CA PHE A 123 -2.29 8.19 -8.22
C PHE A 123 -2.73 9.64 -8.51
N PRO A 124 -3.16 9.94 -9.74
CA PRO A 124 -3.39 11.31 -10.17
C PRO A 124 -4.53 11.98 -9.40
N ASN A 125 -4.26 13.19 -8.91
CA ASN A 125 -5.23 14.05 -8.22
C ASN A 125 -5.86 13.44 -6.96
N VAL A 126 -5.24 12.44 -6.34
CA VAL A 126 -5.74 11.87 -5.08
C VAL A 126 -5.63 12.90 -3.95
N LEU A 127 -4.51 13.60 -3.83
CA LEU A 127 -4.28 14.58 -2.76
C LEU A 127 -5.00 15.92 -2.98
N LYS A 128 -5.31 16.29 -4.23
CA LYS A 128 -5.88 17.60 -4.58
C LYS A 128 -7.35 17.79 -4.17
N ARG A 129 -8.05 16.73 -3.75
CA ARG A 129 -9.47 16.77 -3.36
C ARG A 129 -9.72 16.39 -1.91
N ILE A 130 -8.68 16.28 -1.10
CA ILE A 130 -8.80 15.96 0.32
C ILE A 130 -8.79 17.29 1.09
N GLU A 131 -9.86 18.06 0.94
CA GLU A 131 -10.24 19.15 1.84
C GLU A 131 -11.30 18.63 2.82
#